data_AF-A0A848UJG8-F1
#
_entry.id   AF-A0A848UJG8-F1
#
_cell.length_a   1.000
_cell.length_b   1.000
_cell.length_c   1.000
_cell.angle_alpha   90.00
_cell.angle_beta   90.00
_cell.angle_gamma   90.00
#
_symmetry.space_group_name_H-M   'P 1'
#
loop_
_entity.id
_entity.type
_entity.pdbx_description
1 polymer ?
#
loop_
_entity_poly.entity_id
_entity_poly.type
_entity_poly.pdbx_seq_one_letter_code
_entity_poly.pdbx_strand_id
1 'polypeptide(L)'
;MATPPQLTPEQRMAALAKAAEARAARADIKARLKMGSMSLSEALDSDDSNVGKLKVVSMLESLPGVGKVKARRVMEEIGIADNRRVQGLGAQQRAALLDQLGS
;
A
#
# COMPACT_ATOMS: atom_id res chain seq x y z
N MET A 1 -9.50 -30.76 0.01
CA MET A 1 -8.90 -29.46 0.40
C MET A 1 -8.51 -29.54 1.87
N ALA A 2 -7.31 -29.11 2.25
CA ALA A 2 -6.88 -29.15 3.65
C ALA A 2 -7.63 -28.09 4.47
N THR A 3 -8.29 -28.50 5.55
CA THR A 3 -8.95 -27.57 6.48
C THR A 3 -7.87 -26.82 7.26
N PRO A 4 -7.91 -25.47 7.32
CA PRO A 4 -6.93 -24.72 8.10
C PRO A 4 -7.02 -25.13 9.58
N PRO A 5 -5.88 -25.19 10.30
CA PRO A 5 -5.85 -25.60 11.70
C PRO A 5 -6.75 -24.69 12.55
N GLN A 6 -7.49 -25.30 13.49
CA GLN A 6 -8.35 -24.55 14.39
C GLN A 6 -7.49 -23.80 15.41
N LEU A 7 -7.50 -22.47 15.32
CA LEU A 7 -6.79 -21.61 16.26
C LEU A 7 -7.46 -21.66 17.64
N THR A 8 -6.64 -21.77 18.70
CA THR A 8 -7.11 -21.60 20.08
C THR A 8 -7.65 -20.17 20.30
N PRO A 9 -8.53 -19.94 21.30
CA PRO A 9 -9.02 -18.60 21.61
C PRO A 9 -7.88 -17.57 21.79
N GLU A 10 -6.81 -17.93 22.48
CA GLU A 10 -5.63 -17.10 22.70
C GLU A 10 -4.90 -16.75 21.39
N GLN A 11 -4.68 -17.74 20.51
CA GLN A 11 -4.06 -17.52 19.21
C GLN A 11 -4.92 -16.61 18.32
N ARG A 12 -6.25 -16.71 18.40
CA ARG A 12 -7.16 -15.80 17.69
C ARG A 12 -7.02 -14.38 18.21
N MET A 13 -7.02 -14.18 19.53
CA MET A 13 -6.83 -12.86 20.12
C MET A 13 -5.50 -12.24 19.70
N ALA A 14 -4.41 -13.00 19.77
CA ALA A 14 -3.08 -12.53 19.32
C ALA A 14 -3.07 -12.17 17.83
N ALA A 15 -3.70 -12.99 16.97
CA ALA A 15 -3.81 -12.70 15.55
C ALA A 15 -4.64 -11.43 15.26
N LEU A 16 -5.72 -11.20 16.02
CA LEU A 16 -6.53 -10.00 15.93
C LEU A 16 -5.75 -8.75 16.34
N ALA A 17 -5.01 -8.81 17.45
CA ALA A 17 -4.16 -7.71 17.92
C ALA A 17 -3.11 -7.34 16.86
N LYS A 18 -2.37 -8.33 16.35
CA LYS A 18 -1.39 -8.13 15.28
C LYS A 18 -2.02 -7.55 14.01
N ALA A 19 -3.24 -7.96 13.67
CA ALA A 19 -3.95 -7.41 12.53
C ALA A 19 -4.40 -5.96 12.77
N ALA A 20 -4.76 -5.59 14.00
CA ALA A 20 -5.08 -4.21 14.38
C ALA A 20 -3.85 -3.31 14.28
N GLU A 21 -2.71 -3.73 14.84
CA GLU A 21 -1.42 -3.04 14.73
C GLU A 21 -1.04 -2.80 13.27
N ALA A 22 -1.13 -3.83 12.42
CA ALA A 22 -0.81 -3.70 11.00
C ALA A 22 -1.77 -2.76 10.25
N ARG A 23 -3.04 -2.66 10.67
CA ARG A 23 -3.98 -1.68 10.10
C ARG A 23 -3.63 -0.26 10.56
N ALA A 24 -3.26 -0.07 11.82
CA ALA A 24 -2.83 1.21 12.36
C ALA A 24 -1.56 1.72 11.66
N ALA A 25 -0.54 0.88 11.54
CA ALA A 25 0.70 1.22 10.82
C ALA A 25 0.43 1.64 9.36
N ARG A 26 -0.44 0.90 8.65
CA ARG A 26 -0.86 1.27 7.29
C ARG A 26 -1.68 2.55 7.22
N ALA A 27 -2.44 2.88 8.25
CA ALA A 27 -3.17 4.15 8.33
C ALA A 27 -2.19 5.31 8.52
N ASP A 28 -1.18 5.14 9.37
CA ASP A 28 -0.13 6.11 9.62
C ASP A 28 0.70 6.42 8.36
N ILE A 29 1.14 5.39 7.64
CA ILE A 29 1.83 5.56 6.34
C ILE A 29 1.01 6.44 5.39
N LYS A 30 -0.30 6.19 5.27
CA LYS A 30 -1.18 7.01 4.43
C LYS A 30 -1.32 8.44 4.94
N ALA A 31 -1.36 8.64 6.25
CA ALA A 31 -1.39 9.97 6.84
C ALA A 31 -0.10 10.74 6.52
N ARG A 32 1.06 10.10 6.65
CA ARG A 32 2.37 10.66 6.31
C ARG A 32 2.47 11.04 4.83
N LEU A 33 2.02 10.17 3.93
CA LEU A 33 1.92 10.47 2.49
C LEU A 33 1.03 11.69 2.22
N LYS A 34 -0.13 11.77 2.90
CA LYS A 34 -1.07 12.88 2.76
C LYS A 34 -0.49 14.20 3.26
N MET A 35 0.28 14.16 4.34
CA MET A 35 0.94 15.33 4.92
C MET A 35 2.21 15.75 4.15
N GLY A 36 2.69 14.93 3.22
CA GLY A 36 3.96 15.15 2.53
C GLY A 36 5.19 14.89 3.41
N SER A 37 5.02 14.32 4.60
CA SER A 37 6.12 13.91 5.48
C SER A 37 6.69 12.53 5.11
N MET A 38 6.15 11.93 4.06
CA MET A 38 6.71 10.78 3.35
C MET A 38 6.44 11.00 1.86
N SER A 39 7.47 10.92 1.02
CA SER A 39 7.31 11.06 -0.43
C SER A 39 6.88 9.75 -1.08
N LEU A 40 6.43 9.82 -2.34
CA LEU A 40 6.14 8.62 -3.13
C LEU A 40 7.40 7.77 -3.34
N SER A 41 8.56 8.40 -3.57
CA SER A 41 9.84 7.67 -3.72
C SER A 41 10.20 6.94 -2.45
N GLU A 42 10.13 7.61 -1.30
CA GLU A 42 10.41 6.99 0.00
C GLU A 42 9.47 5.82 0.28
N ALA A 43 8.19 5.92 -0.09
CA ALA A 43 7.26 4.82 0.07
C ALA A 43 7.55 3.65 -0.89
N LEU A 44 7.92 3.93 -2.13
CA LEU A 44 8.30 2.86 -3.06
C LEU A 44 9.59 2.16 -2.61
N ASP A 45 10.57 2.91 -2.11
CA ASP A 45 11.87 2.37 -1.71
C ASP A 45 11.89 1.81 -0.27
N SER A 46 10.78 1.91 0.45
CA SER A 46 10.67 1.41 1.83
C SER A 46 10.71 -0.11 1.92
N ASP A 47 11.56 -0.62 2.82
CA ASP A 47 11.59 -2.03 3.23
C ASP A 47 10.49 -2.39 4.27
N ASP A 48 9.66 -1.43 4.69
CA ASP A 48 8.57 -1.71 5.62
C ASP A 48 7.51 -2.61 4.95
N SER A 49 7.36 -3.81 5.51
CA SER A 49 6.37 -4.78 5.06
C SER A 49 4.93 -4.24 5.03
N ASN A 50 4.60 -3.24 5.85
CA ASN A 50 3.29 -2.60 5.84
C ASN A 50 3.08 -1.75 4.59
N VAL A 51 4.12 -1.05 4.12
CA VAL A 51 4.10 -0.32 2.85
C VAL A 51 3.98 -1.31 1.71
N GLY A 52 4.81 -2.36 1.69
CA GLY A 52 4.77 -3.41 0.68
C GLY A 52 3.38 -4.06 0.55
N LYS A 53 2.68 -4.27 1.67
CA LYS A 53 1.34 -4.87 1.70
C LYS A 53 0.21 -3.91 1.38
N LEU A 54 0.42 -2.60 1.24
CA LEU A 54 -0.64 -1.69 0.80
C LEU A 54 -1.04 -1.97 -0.66
N LYS A 55 -2.31 -1.71 -0.98
CA LYS A 55 -2.74 -1.62 -2.38
C LYS A 55 -2.15 -0.35 -2.99
N VAL A 56 -1.66 -0.46 -4.22
CA VAL A 56 -1.08 0.68 -4.95
C VAL A 56 -2.10 1.83 -5.05
N VAL A 57 -3.34 1.53 -5.45
CA VAL A 57 -4.41 2.53 -5.53
C VAL A 57 -4.62 3.30 -4.21
N SER A 58 -4.57 2.60 -3.06
CA SER A 58 -4.77 3.24 -1.76
C SER A 58 -3.59 4.13 -1.35
N MET A 59 -2.37 3.78 -1.79
CA MET A 59 -1.18 4.59 -1.56
C MET A 59 -1.25 5.86 -2.41
N LEU A 60 -1.57 5.72 -3.71
CA LEU A 60 -1.69 6.86 -4.62
C LEU A 60 -2.82 7.81 -4.19
N GLU A 61 -3.99 7.29 -3.80
CA GLU A 61 -5.10 8.09 -3.27
C GLU A 61 -4.78 8.85 -1.97
N SER A 62 -3.67 8.49 -1.30
CA SER A 62 -3.21 9.18 -0.10
C SER A 62 -2.29 10.36 -0.41
N LEU A 63 -1.80 10.50 -1.65
CA LEU A 63 -0.95 11.61 -2.04
C LEU A 63 -1.76 12.91 -2.17
N PRO A 64 -1.19 14.07 -1.79
CA PRO A 64 -1.84 15.36 -2.00
C PRO A 64 -2.13 15.59 -3.49
N GLY A 65 -3.36 16.01 -3.81
CA GLY A 65 -3.79 16.26 -5.19
C GLY A 65 -4.07 15.01 -6.04
N VAL A 66 -4.01 13.81 -5.46
CA VAL A 66 -4.34 12.55 -6.15
C VAL A 66 -5.62 11.94 -5.57
N GLY A 67 -6.75 12.22 -6.23
CA GLY A 67 -8.03 11.61 -5.89
C GLY A 67 -8.25 10.24 -6.55
N LYS A 68 -9.36 9.57 -6.22
CA LYS A 68 -9.75 8.24 -6.73
C LYS A 68 -9.71 8.12 -8.26
N VAL A 69 -10.15 9.17 -8.97
CA VAL A 69 -10.20 9.19 -10.44
C VAL A 69 -8.78 9.26 -11.01
N LYS A 70 -7.95 10.20 -10.52
CA LYS A 70 -6.57 10.36 -10.97
C LYS A 70 -5.74 9.10 -10.67
N ALA A 71 -5.87 8.53 -9.48
CA ALA A 71 -5.13 7.32 -9.09
C ALA A 71 -5.40 6.13 -10.05
N ARG A 72 -6.68 5.85 -10.35
CA ARG A 72 -7.04 4.76 -11.27
C ARG A 72 -6.56 5.02 -12.70
N ARG A 73 -6.74 6.25 -13.19
CA ARG A 73 -6.29 6.64 -14.53
C ARG A 73 -4.78 6.44 -14.70
N VAL A 74 -3.97 6.91 -13.75
CA VAL A 74 -2.51 6.73 -13.76
C VAL A 74 -2.14 5.25 -13.75
N MET A 75 -2.81 4.44 -12.91
CA MET A 75 -2.59 3.00 -12.88
C MET A 75 -2.94 2.32 -14.21
N GLU A 76 -4.05 2.70 -14.84
CA GLU A 76 -4.47 2.18 -16.15
C GLU A 76 -3.47 2.53 -17.24
N GLU A 77 -3.04 3.79 -17.32
CA GLU A 77 -2.04 4.26 -18.29
C GLU A 77 -0.70 3.53 -18.16
N ILE A 78 -0.28 3.18 -16.94
CA ILE A 78 0.96 2.44 -16.67
C ILE A 78 0.77 0.91 -16.83
N GLY A 79 -0.47 0.41 -16.88
CA GLY A 79 -0.77 -1.03 -16.92
C GLY A 79 -0.62 -1.71 -15.56
N ILE A 80 -1.03 -1.06 -14.48
CA ILE A 80 -1.05 -1.60 -13.11
C ILE A 80 -2.47 -2.08 -12.77
N ALA A 81 -2.63 -3.36 -12.47
CA ALA A 81 -3.92 -3.93 -12.07
C ALA A 81 -4.48 -3.31 -10.76
N ASP A 82 -5.80 -3.16 -10.65
CA ASP A 82 -6.48 -2.57 -9.48
C ASP A 82 -6.23 -3.30 -8.15
N ASN A 83 -5.94 -4.60 -8.20
CA ASN A 83 -5.66 -5.42 -7.03
C ASN A 83 -4.16 -5.42 -6.63
N ARG A 84 -3.32 -4.67 -7.35
CA ARG A 84 -1.87 -4.68 -7.15
C ARG A 84 -1.46 -4.12 -5.79
N ARG A 85 -0.40 -4.71 -5.23
CA ARG A 85 0.28 -4.25 -4.01
C ARG A 85 1.66 -3.69 -4.33
N VAL A 86 2.13 -2.76 -3.48
CA VAL A 86 3.38 -1.99 -3.65
C VAL A 86 4.58 -2.93 -3.85
N GLN A 87 4.86 -3.77 -2.86
CA GLN A 87 4.89 -5.21 -3.12
C GLN A 87 5.67 -5.70 -4.32
N GLY A 88 4.91 -5.97 -5.38
CA GLY A 88 5.50 -6.55 -6.55
C GLY A 88 5.41 -5.64 -7.75
N LEU A 89 5.18 -4.33 -7.58
CA LEU A 89 5.39 -3.37 -8.66
C LEU A 89 6.76 -3.63 -9.28
N GLY A 90 6.79 -3.83 -10.60
CA GLY A 90 8.04 -3.99 -11.33
C GLY A 90 8.83 -2.69 -11.37
N ALA A 91 10.13 -2.76 -11.65
CA ALA A 91 11.00 -1.58 -11.75
C ALA A 91 10.45 -0.53 -12.73
N GLN A 92 9.95 -0.95 -13.89
CA GLN A 92 9.35 -0.04 -14.88
C GLN A 92 8.06 0.64 -14.37
N GLN A 93 7.22 -0.09 -13.63
CA GLN A 93 6.00 0.47 -13.05
C GLN A 93 6.32 1.48 -11.94
N ARG A 94 7.35 1.19 -11.13
CA ARG A 94 7.85 2.11 -10.09
C ARG A 94 8.38 3.40 -10.72
N ALA A 95 9.23 3.29 -11.73
CA ALA A 95 9.77 4.43 -12.46
C ALA A 95 8.66 5.28 -13.11
N ALA A 96 7.68 4.66 -13.77
CA ALA A 96 6.57 5.37 -14.39
C ALA A 96 5.66 6.08 -13.37
N LEU A 97 5.45 5.50 -12.18
CA LEU A 97 4.72 6.18 -11.10
C LEU A 97 5.48 7.41 -10.59
N LEU A 98 6.81 7.33 -10.49
CA LEU A 98 7.65 8.47 -10.10
C LEU A 98 7.70 9.54 -11.19
N ASP A 99 7.70 9.17 -12.46
CA ASP A 99 7.67 10.15 -13.56
C ASP A 99 6.34 10.93 -13.59
N GLN A 100 5.21 10.26 -13.36
CA GLN A 100 3.90 10.91 -13.39
C GLN A 100 3.52 11.66 -12.10
N LEU A 101 3.96 11.17 -10.94
CA LEU A 101 3.48 11.62 -9.62
C LEU A 101 4.61 11.95 -8.64
N GLY A 102 5.86 11.64 -8.99
CA GLY A 102 7.02 12.06 -8.20
C GLY A 102 7.09 13.58 -8.19
N SER A 103 7.22 14.13 -6.99
CA SER A 103 7.61 15.53 -6.74
C SER A 103 9.00 15.52 -6.16
#